data_AF-A0A374WQH6-F1
#
_entry.id   AF-A0A374WQH6-F1
#
_cell.length_a   1.000
_cell.length_b   1.000
_cell.length_c   1.000
_cell.angle_alpha   90.00
_cell.angle_beta   90.00
_cell.angle_gamma   90.00
#
_symmetry.space_group_name_H-M   'P 1'
#
loop_
_entity.id
_entity.type
_entity.pdbx_description
1 polymer ?
#
loop_
_entity_poly.entity_id
_entity_poly.type
_entity_poly.pdbx_seq_one_letter_code
_entity_poly.pdbx_strand_id
1 'polypeptide(L)'
;MKKILLFLLISVGSVWGFAIQAKKLEVKDLMVRKKGEIVNIAFRIPSRSVYLPSKNDKLIITPVLYNGEDEQRLEPIVFETWRTRILEQRNGIPLMKNAYKAPNKEDIYYSIEIPYKPWMNLSSIRLEQLLYGCCTEYLLTESLDQTFELVAAVTVEEPPLPEEKIEEPPLYYYEHGSANVEFQQGRFVLLENYRNNLAELEKIKNSIEKVRSEKGAVITGIWLRGTCSPEASWEYNTILAAERVKAVKKHIHARHGVDLFLIEESSIPEDWDRFKQLVEASEFVGKEQVLRIIDSDKTPDMKDMQLSKMPVYGYLMQHIYPRLRRVDYRIQYIIGK
;
A
#
# COMPACT_ATOMS: atom_id res chain seq x y z
N MET A 1 -22.93 -85.00 28.55
CA MET A 1 -21.62 -85.16 27.88
C MET A 1 -21.12 -83.77 27.51
N LYS A 2 -19.95 -83.41 28.04
CA LYS A 2 -19.26 -82.13 27.85
C LYS A 2 -18.88 -81.93 26.37
N LYS A 3 -19.11 -80.73 25.83
CA LYS A 3 -18.23 -80.16 24.80
C LYS A 3 -17.93 -78.72 25.16
N ILE A 4 -16.65 -78.50 25.40
CA ILE A 4 -15.97 -77.26 25.74
C ILE A 4 -15.95 -76.39 24.48
N LEU A 5 -16.42 -75.15 24.56
CA LEU A 5 -16.13 -74.13 23.55
C LEU A 5 -15.27 -73.04 24.19
N LEU A 6 -14.06 -72.95 23.65
CA LEU A 6 -13.00 -72.01 24.00
C LEU A 6 -13.44 -70.59 23.58
N PHE A 7 -13.71 -69.69 24.53
CA PHE A 7 -13.88 -68.28 24.23
C PHE A 7 -12.49 -67.61 24.20
N LEU A 8 -12.09 -67.23 23.00
CA LEU A 8 -10.88 -66.46 22.73
C LEU A 8 -11.16 -64.98 23.04
N LEU A 9 -10.46 -64.44 24.03
CA LEU A 9 -10.39 -63.01 24.33
C LEU A 9 -9.77 -62.27 23.13
N ILE A 10 -10.56 -61.42 22.46
CA ILE A 10 -10.02 -60.33 21.63
C ILE A 10 -10.28 -59.05 22.41
N SER A 11 -9.20 -58.49 22.94
CA SER A 11 -9.14 -57.17 23.54
C SER A 11 -9.71 -56.13 22.57
N VAL A 12 -10.81 -55.48 22.97
CA VAL A 12 -11.26 -54.25 22.34
C VAL A 12 -10.20 -53.19 22.65
N GLY A 13 -9.30 -52.98 21.70
CA GLY A 13 -8.38 -51.86 21.73
C GLY A 13 -9.19 -50.58 21.86
N SER A 14 -8.99 -49.88 22.97
CA SER A 14 -9.44 -48.52 23.17
C SER A 14 -8.91 -47.68 22.01
N VAL A 15 -9.81 -47.20 21.16
CA VAL A 15 -9.48 -46.10 20.24
C VAL A 15 -9.33 -44.89 21.15
N TRP A 16 -8.08 -44.57 21.47
CA TRP A 16 -7.72 -43.30 22.08
C TRP A 16 -8.13 -42.21 21.08
N GLY A 17 -9.31 -41.65 21.29
CA GLY A 17 -9.68 -40.38 20.69
C GLY A 17 -8.69 -39.35 21.22
N PHE A 18 -7.66 -39.04 20.43
CA PHE A 18 -6.87 -37.83 20.66
C PHE A 18 -7.83 -36.67 20.46
N ALA A 19 -8.36 -36.13 21.56
CA ALA A 19 -8.95 -34.80 21.55
C ALA A 19 -7.83 -33.86 21.10
N ILE A 20 -7.88 -33.41 19.85
CA ILE A 20 -7.02 -32.33 19.38
C ILE A 20 -7.44 -31.11 20.20
N GLN A 21 -6.67 -30.79 21.23
CA GLN A 21 -6.87 -29.56 21.98
C GLN A 21 -6.51 -28.42 21.03
N ALA A 22 -7.53 -27.77 20.46
CA ALA A 22 -7.29 -26.57 19.67
C ALA A 22 -6.59 -25.55 20.55
N LYS A 23 -5.55 -24.94 20.00
CA LYS A 23 -4.80 -23.90 20.69
C LYS A 23 -5.75 -22.74 21.00
N LYS A 24 -5.78 -22.31 22.26
CA LYS A 24 -6.57 -21.16 22.71
C LYS A 24 -6.32 -19.95 21.81
N LEU A 25 -7.39 -19.39 21.24
CA LEU A 25 -7.34 -18.19 20.43
C LEU A 25 -7.03 -16.98 21.33
N GLU A 26 -6.00 -16.20 20.98
CA GLU A 26 -5.72 -14.93 21.63
C GLU A 26 -6.55 -13.83 20.95
N VAL A 27 -7.10 -12.94 21.76
CA VAL A 27 -7.77 -11.71 21.31
C VAL A 27 -7.18 -10.55 22.10
N LYS A 28 -6.98 -9.41 21.44
CA LYS A 28 -6.45 -8.18 22.00
C LYS A 28 -7.34 -7.01 21.62
N ASP A 29 -7.19 -5.92 22.38
CA ASP A 29 -7.73 -4.61 22.02
C ASP A 29 -9.25 -4.63 21.77
N LEU A 30 -9.98 -5.45 22.54
CA LEU A 30 -11.44 -5.56 22.44
C LEU A 30 -12.09 -4.25 22.92
N MET A 31 -12.89 -3.68 22.05
CA MET A 31 -13.64 -2.45 22.23
C MET A 31 -15.10 -2.69 21.91
N VAL A 32 -15.99 -2.31 22.83
CA VAL A 32 -17.44 -2.27 22.60
C VAL A 32 -17.92 -0.88 22.99
N ARG A 33 -18.52 -0.15 22.05
CA ARG A 33 -18.99 1.24 22.27
C ARG A 33 -20.37 1.45 21.67
N LYS A 34 -21.27 2.10 22.42
CA LYS A 34 -22.57 2.57 21.90
C LYS A 34 -22.48 4.04 21.53
N LYS A 35 -22.90 4.41 20.32
CA LYS A 35 -23.09 5.79 19.87
C LYS A 35 -24.50 5.93 19.29
N GLY A 36 -25.38 6.65 19.98
CA GLY A 36 -26.80 6.71 19.61
C GLY A 36 -27.41 5.30 19.61
N GLU A 37 -28.05 4.92 18.50
CA GLU A 37 -28.70 3.61 18.32
C GLU A 37 -27.77 2.55 17.68
N ILE A 38 -26.45 2.79 17.66
CA ILE A 38 -25.46 1.89 17.04
C ILE A 38 -24.47 1.41 18.11
N VAL A 39 -24.15 0.11 18.07
CA VAL A 39 -23.06 -0.50 18.84
C VAL A 39 -21.93 -0.86 17.89
N ASN A 40 -20.74 -0.31 18.14
CA ASN A 40 -19.49 -0.66 17.47
C ASN A 40 -18.74 -1.68 18.31
N ILE A 41 -18.33 -2.78 17.68
CA ILE A 41 -17.56 -3.86 18.29
C ILE A 41 -16.30 -4.03 17.46
N ALA A 42 -15.13 -3.95 18.09
CA ALA A 42 -13.86 -4.14 17.43
C ALA A 42 -12.89 -4.94 18.29
N PHE A 43 -12.08 -5.79 17.68
CA PHE A 43 -11.00 -6.50 18.36
C PHE A 43 -9.93 -6.96 17.38
N ARG A 44 -8.77 -7.35 17.91
CA ARG A 44 -7.64 -7.86 17.14
C ARG A 44 -7.34 -9.31 17.49
N ILE A 45 -7.20 -10.17 16.48
CA ILE A 45 -6.71 -11.55 16.61
C ILE A 45 -5.25 -11.58 16.13
N PRO A 46 -4.27 -11.82 17.03
CA PRO A 46 -2.88 -11.98 16.63
C PRO A 46 -2.70 -13.13 15.63
N SER A 47 -1.89 -12.94 14.58
CA SER A 47 -1.71 -13.98 13.54
C SER A 47 -1.25 -15.33 14.09
N ARG A 48 -0.40 -15.28 15.12
CA ARG A 48 0.16 -16.44 15.84
C ARG A 48 -0.84 -17.28 16.63
N SER A 49 -2.04 -16.76 16.90
CA SER A 49 -3.06 -17.50 17.65
C SER A 49 -3.98 -18.32 16.75
N VAL A 50 -3.98 -18.07 15.45
CA VAL A 50 -4.73 -18.87 14.48
C VAL A 50 -3.90 -20.10 14.10
N TYR A 51 -4.37 -21.28 14.51
CA TYR A 51 -3.71 -22.55 14.21
C TYR A 51 -4.69 -23.53 13.57
N LEU A 52 -4.34 -24.00 12.37
CA LEU A 52 -5.04 -25.07 11.65
C LEU A 52 -4.16 -26.33 11.65
N PRO A 53 -4.51 -27.38 12.42
CA PRO A 53 -3.69 -28.58 12.56
C PRO A 53 -3.43 -29.34 11.25
N SER A 54 -4.38 -29.35 10.33
CA SER A 54 -4.33 -30.12 9.09
C SER A 54 -4.49 -29.25 7.84
N LYS A 55 -4.00 -29.80 6.72
CA LYS A 55 -4.01 -29.13 5.41
C LYS A 55 -5.40 -29.03 4.77
N ASN A 56 -6.43 -29.61 5.38
CA ASN A 56 -7.81 -29.56 4.90
C ASN A 56 -8.73 -28.84 5.90
N ASP A 57 -8.15 -28.11 6.86
CA ASP A 57 -8.94 -27.53 7.93
C ASP A 57 -9.53 -26.18 7.53
N LYS A 58 -10.65 -25.86 8.18
CA LYS A 58 -11.33 -24.56 8.17
C LYS A 58 -11.74 -24.21 9.58
N LEU A 59 -11.36 -23.03 10.03
CA LEU A 59 -11.75 -22.48 11.33
C LEU A 59 -12.73 -21.33 11.10
N ILE A 60 -13.91 -21.42 11.67
CA ILE A 60 -14.90 -20.36 11.68
C ILE A 60 -14.97 -19.81 13.10
N ILE A 61 -14.84 -18.50 13.23
CA ILE A 61 -14.90 -17.79 14.50
C ILE A 61 -16.11 -16.86 14.45
N THR A 62 -17.11 -17.14 15.27
CA THR A 62 -18.35 -16.36 15.32
C THR A 62 -18.40 -15.58 16.62
N PRO A 63 -18.30 -14.25 16.59
CA PRO A 63 -18.52 -13.44 17.77
C PRO A 63 -20.01 -13.45 18.14
N VAL A 64 -20.29 -13.63 19.43
CA VAL A 64 -21.66 -13.77 19.95
C VAL A 64 -21.83 -12.85 21.14
N LEU A 65 -22.74 -11.88 21.01
CA LEU A 65 -23.23 -11.11 22.15
C LEU A 65 -24.31 -11.90 22.87
N TYR A 66 -24.24 -11.93 24.20
CA TYR A 66 -25.23 -12.61 25.02
C TYR A 66 -25.38 -11.95 26.40
N ASN A 67 -26.57 -12.02 26.98
CA ASN A 67 -26.82 -11.61 28.37
C ASN A 67 -27.41 -12.75 29.24
N GLY A 68 -27.47 -13.97 28.69
CA GLY A 68 -28.03 -15.16 29.33
C GLY A 68 -29.43 -15.55 28.82
N GLU A 69 -30.25 -14.59 28.42
CA GLU A 69 -31.58 -14.82 27.84
C GLU A 69 -31.62 -14.57 26.33
N ASP A 70 -30.99 -13.48 25.91
CA ASP A 70 -30.88 -13.07 24.52
C ASP A 70 -29.47 -13.35 23.97
N GLU A 71 -29.42 -13.67 22.68
CA GLU A 71 -28.18 -13.92 21.96
C GLU A 71 -28.22 -13.30 20.56
N GLN A 72 -27.11 -12.69 20.13
CA GLN A 72 -26.91 -12.25 18.75
C GLN A 72 -25.55 -12.68 18.22
N ARG A 73 -25.59 -13.57 17.22
CA ARG A 73 -24.43 -13.96 16.42
C ARG A 73 -24.09 -12.86 15.42
N LEU A 74 -22.82 -12.48 15.38
CA LEU A 74 -22.28 -11.47 14.48
C LEU A 74 -21.65 -12.12 13.24
N GLU A 75 -21.26 -11.30 12.27
CA GLU A 75 -20.64 -11.80 11.03
C GLU A 75 -19.36 -12.59 11.38
N PRO A 76 -19.22 -13.85 10.91
CA PRO A 76 -18.10 -14.69 11.28
C PRO A 76 -16.81 -14.33 10.55
N ILE A 77 -15.69 -14.71 11.16
CA ILE A 77 -14.35 -14.67 10.57
C ILE A 77 -13.98 -16.08 10.16
N VAL A 78 -13.55 -16.27 8.91
CA VAL A 78 -13.22 -17.60 8.39
C VAL A 78 -11.73 -17.69 8.09
N PHE A 79 -11.10 -18.76 8.56
CA PHE A 79 -9.71 -19.10 8.24
C PHE A 79 -9.67 -20.44 7.50
N GLU A 80 -9.09 -20.43 6.32
CA GLU A 80 -9.01 -21.61 5.45
C GLU A 80 -7.58 -21.88 5.02
N THR A 81 -7.24 -23.16 4.95
CA THR A 81 -6.02 -23.57 4.25
C THR A 81 -6.17 -23.40 2.73
N TRP A 82 -5.04 -23.34 2.03
CA TRP A 82 -5.01 -23.30 0.57
C TRP A 82 -5.79 -24.45 -0.09
N ARG A 83 -5.71 -25.68 0.43
CA ARG A 83 -6.40 -26.82 -0.18
C ARG A 83 -7.90 -26.75 0.05
N THR A 84 -8.35 -26.38 1.25
CA THR A 84 -9.79 -26.19 1.53
C THR A 84 -10.38 -25.13 0.61
N ARG A 85 -9.69 -23.99 0.47
CA ARG A 85 -10.11 -22.90 -0.43
C ARG A 85 -10.28 -23.36 -1.87
N ILE A 86 -9.32 -24.13 -2.41
CA ILE A 86 -9.44 -24.69 -3.76
C ILE A 86 -10.61 -25.67 -3.87
N LEU A 87 -10.80 -26.54 -2.88
CA LEU A 87 -11.89 -27.52 -2.90
C LEU A 87 -13.25 -26.84 -2.91
N GLU A 88 -13.46 -25.82 -2.08
CA GLU A 88 -14.71 -25.05 -2.03
C GLU A 88 -14.99 -24.33 -3.36
N GLN A 89 -13.97 -23.68 -3.93
CA GLN A 89 -14.09 -23.04 -5.25
C GLN A 89 -14.45 -24.04 -6.35
N ARG A 90 -13.84 -25.23 -6.36
CA ARG A 90 -14.15 -26.30 -7.33
C ARG A 90 -15.56 -26.84 -7.15
N ASN A 91 -16.08 -26.85 -5.93
CA ASN A 91 -17.43 -27.27 -5.60
C ASN A 91 -18.47 -26.14 -5.76
N GLY A 92 -18.07 -24.97 -6.26
CA GLY A 92 -18.97 -23.84 -6.49
C GLY A 92 -19.42 -23.13 -5.21
N ILE A 93 -18.75 -23.35 -4.07
CA ILE A 93 -19.04 -22.67 -2.82
C ILE A 93 -18.38 -21.28 -2.86
N PRO A 94 -19.15 -20.18 -2.76
CA PRO A 94 -18.58 -18.84 -2.73
C PRO A 94 -17.72 -18.62 -1.49
N LEU A 95 -16.59 -17.94 -1.65
CA LEU A 95 -15.76 -17.53 -0.53
C LEU A 95 -16.50 -16.47 0.29
N MET A 96 -16.49 -16.62 1.62
CA MET A 96 -17.03 -15.59 2.51
C MET A 96 -16.21 -14.30 2.40
N LYS A 97 -16.88 -13.15 2.57
CA LYS A 97 -16.26 -11.82 2.49
C LYS A 97 -15.12 -11.66 3.50
N ASN A 98 -15.26 -12.25 4.69
CA ASN A 98 -14.27 -12.22 5.77
C ASN A 98 -13.45 -13.53 5.84
N ALA A 99 -13.07 -14.09 4.69
CA ALA A 99 -12.26 -15.31 4.59
C ALA A 99 -10.76 -15.01 4.42
N TYR A 100 -9.96 -15.46 5.38
CA TYR A 100 -8.52 -15.29 5.45
C TYR A 100 -7.79 -16.61 5.17
N LYS A 101 -6.64 -16.51 4.49
CA LYS A 101 -5.76 -17.67 4.25
C LYS A 101 -4.94 -17.95 5.51
N ALA A 102 -4.92 -19.20 5.96
CA ALA A 102 -4.08 -19.66 7.07
C ALA A 102 -2.95 -20.60 6.59
N PRO A 103 -1.74 -20.54 7.18
CA PRO A 103 -1.33 -19.57 8.20
C PRO A 103 -1.23 -18.15 7.62
N ASN A 104 -1.69 -17.16 8.39
CA ASN A 104 -1.56 -15.75 8.04
C ASN A 104 -0.31 -15.16 8.70
N LYS A 105 0.32 -14.17 8.04
CA LYS A 105 1.49 -13.46 8.61
C LYS A 105 1.08 -12.24 9.43
N GLU A 106 -0.09 -11.67 9.13
CA GLU A 106 -0.59 -10.42 9.72
C GLU A 106 -1.74 -10.66 10.68
N ASP A 107 -1.85 -9.78 11.68
CA ASP A 107 -2.96 -9.79 12.64
C ASP A 107 -4.28 -9.46 11.94
N ILE A 108 -5.38 -10.05 12.43
CA ILE A 108 -6.72 -9.77 11.90
C ILE A 108 -7.41 -8.73 12.77
N TYR A 109 -7.88 -7.66 12.14
CA TYR A 109 -8.70 -6.63 12.78
C TYR A 109 -10.16 -6.86 12.41
N TYR A 110 -10.99 -7.09 13.42
CA TYR A 110 -12.44 -7.21 13.27
C TYR A 110 -13.10 -5.91 13.71
N SER A 111 -14.06 -5.41 12.93
CA SER A 111 -14.92 -4.30 13.32
C SER A 111 -16.30 -4.45 12.68
N ILE A 112 -17.35 -4.28 13.49
CA ILE A 112 -18.74 -4.33 13.03
C ILE A 112 -19.57 -3.29 13.77
N GLU A 113 -20.57 -2.75 13.06
CA GLU A 113 -21.60 -1.88 13.61
C GLU A 113 -22.95 -2.58 13.52
N ILE A 114 -23.67 -2.64 14.65
CA ILE A 114 -24.99 -3.25 14.74
C ILE A 114 -25.98 -2.29 15.41
N PRO A 115 -27.27 -2.36 15.07
CA PRO A 115 -28.30 -1.64 15.80
C PRO A 115 -28.34 -2.07 17.28
N TYR A 116 -28.42 -1.10 18.17
CA TYR A 116 -28.58 -1.33 19.60
C TYR A 116 -29.92 -1.99 19.89
N LYS A 117 -29.91 -3.00 20.76
CA LYS A 117 -31.11 -3.58 21.36
C LYS A 117 -31.03 -3.41 22.88
N PRO A 118 -32.14 -3.14 23.58
CA PRO A 118 -32.13 -2.92 25.02
C PRO A 118 -31.42 -4.01 25.84
N TRP A 119 -31.57 -5.28 25.44
CA TRP A 119 -30.96 -6.43 26.10
C TRP A 119 -29.43 -6.47 25.98
N MET A 120 -28.84 -5.73 25.04
CA MET A 120 -27.38 -5.67 24.87
C MET A 120 -26.71 -4.96 26.04
N ASN A 121 -27.45 -4.14 26.81
CA ASN A 121 -26.92 -3.55 28.03
C ASN A 121 -26.39 -4.62 28.99
N LEU A 122 -25.17 -4.46 29.49
CA LEU A 122 -24.47 -5.46 30.32
C LEU A 122 -24.29 -6.84 29.64
N SER A 123 -24.34 -6.91 28.30
CA SER A 123 -24.06 -8.14 27.57
C SER A 123 -22.56 -8.45 27.55
N SER A 124 -22.26 -9.74 27.49
CA SER A 124 -20.91 -10.27 27.30
C SER A 124 -20.72 -10.66 25.84
N ILE A 125 -19.47 -10.67 25.39
CA ILE A 125 -19.12 -11.18 24.06
C ILE A 125 -18.28 -12.45 24.21
N ARG A 126 -18.69 -13.53 23.57
CA ARG A 126 -17.88 -14.75 23.43
C ARG A 126 -17.52 -14.99 21.97
N LEU A 127 -16.43 -15.72 21.73
CA LEU A 127 -16.07 -16.18 20.39
C LEU A 127 -16.33 -17.69 20.29
N GLU A 128 -17.31 -18.08 19.47
CA GLU A 128 -17.56 -19.49 19.17
C GLU A 128 -16.59 -19.94 18.07
N GLN A 129 -15.84 -21.01 18.30
CA GLN A 129 -14.89 -21.55 17.32
C GLN A 129 -15.39 -22.89 16.78
N LEU A 130 -15.43 -23.01 15.46
CA LEU A 130 -15.83 -24.21 14.72
C LEU A 130 -14.67 -24.64 13.84
N LEU A 131 -14.06 -25.78 14.14
CA LEU A 131 -12.98 -26.36 13.34
C LEU A 131 -13.51 -27.53 12.53
N TYR A 132 -13.56 -27.37 11.21
CA TYR A 132 -13.87 -28.42 10.25
C TYR A 132 -12.59 -29.10 9.80
N GLY A 133 -12.50 -30.41 9.95
CA GLY A 133 -11.47 -31.25 9.36
C GLY A 133 -12.05 -32.24 8.34
N CYS A 134 -11.18 -32.93 7.60
CA CYS A 134 -11.55 -33.85 6.51
C CYS A 134 -12.52 -34.99 6.90
N CYS A 135 -12.73 -35.27 8.19
CA CYS A 135 -13.54 -36.40 8.65
C CYS A 135 -14.38 -36.16 9.91
N THR A 136 -14.38 -34.96 10.52
CA THR A 136 -15.15 -34.68 11.74
C THR A 136 -15.32 -33.18 11.95
N GLU A 137 -16.52 -32.75 12.37
CA GLU A 137 -16.79 -31.40 12.87
C GLU A 137 -16.41 -31.37 14.36
N TYR A 138 -15.46 -30.50 14.74
CA TYR A 138 -15.16 -30.23 16.14
C TYR A 138 -15.78 -28.88 16.51
N LEU A 139 -16.88 -28.91 17.26
CA LEU A 139 -17.39 -27.72 17.93
C LEU A 139 -16.52 -27.45 19.16
N LEU A 140 -15.76 -26.36 19.11
CA LEU A 140 -14.87 -25.92 20.18
C LEU A 140 -15.37 -24.58 20.68
N THR A 141 -16.34 -24.61 21.59
CA THR A 141 -16.79 -23.39 22.26
C THR A 141 -15.81 -23.05 23.38
N GLU A 142 -14.72 -22.35 23.04
CA GLU A 142 -13.92 -21.64 24.05
C GLU A 142 -14.43 -20.21 24.16
N SER A 143 -15.23 -19.93 25.18
CA SER A 143 -15.71 -18.57 25.44
C SER A 143 -14.61 -17.72 26.05
N LEU A 144 -14.39 -16.55 25.46
CA LEU A 144 -13.80 -15.44 26.18
C LEU A 144 -14.96 -14.83 26.99
N ASP A 145 -15.24 -15.31 28.19
CA ASP A 145 -16.25 -14.69 29.07
C ASP A 145 -15.68 -13.38 29.64
N GLN A 146 -15.51 -12.38 28.78
CA GLN A 146 -15.28 -11.02 29.23
C GLN A 146 -16.64 -10.34 29.31
N THR A 147 -17.15 -10.24 30.54
CA THR A 147 -18.29 -9.40 30.89
C THR A 147 -17.85 -7.95 30.73
N PHE A 148 -18.35 -7.28 29.70
CA PHE A 148 -18.20 -5.84 29.58
C PHE A 148 -19.49 -5.23 30.10
N GLU A 149 -19.39 -4.47 31.19
CA GLU A 149 -20.45 -3.51 31.45
C GLU A 149 -20.43 -2.55 30.26
N LEU A 150 -21.54 -2.52 29.50
CA LEU A 150 -21.82 -1.34 28.70
C LEU A 150 -22.00 -0.22 29.72
N VAL A 151 -20.88 0.43 30.05
CA VAL A 151 -20.91 1.74 30.65
C VAL A 151 -21.50 2.60 29.56
N ALA A 152 -22.84 2.72 29.58
CA ALA A 152 -23.46 3.97 29.24
C ALA A 152 -22.71 4.96 30.11
N ALA A 153 -21.72 5.64 29.52
CA ALA A 153 -21.25 6.86 30.11
C ALA A 153 -22.55 7.65 30.26
N VAL A 154 -23.05 7.71 31.49
CA VAL A 154 -23.89 8.79 31.98
C VAL A 154 -23.28 9.99 31.31
N THR A 155 -24.09 10.65 30.51
CA THR A 155 -23.79 11.91 29.88
C THR A 155 -22.96 12.75 30.86
N VAL A 156 -21.64 12.67 30.75
CA VAL A 156 -20.85 13.88 30.68
C VAL A 156 -21.58 14.56 29.54
N GLU A 157 -22.30 15.65 29.83
CA GLU A 157 -22.59 16.59 28.76
C GLU A 157 -21.29 16.69 28.01
N GLU A 158 -21.24 16.07 26.82
CA GLU A 158 -20.05 16.12 26.00
C GLU A 158 -19.85 17.63 25.90
N PRO A 159 -18.77 18.20 26.48
CA PRO A 159 -18.56 19.63 26.42
C PRO A 159 -18.77 19.95 24.95
N PRO A 160 -19.70 20.86 24.61
CA PRO A 160 -20.32 20.92 23.29
C PRO A 160 -19.22 20.65 22.29
N LEU A 161 -19.32 19.50 21.58
CA LEU A 161 -18.28 18.98 20.68
C LEU A 161 -17.67 20.22 20.07
N PRO A 162 -16.43 20.62 20.44
CA PRO A 162 -15.91 21.92 20.03
C PRO A 162 -16.05 21.86 18.53
N GLU A 163 -16.97 22.68 17.97
CA GLU A 163 -17.54 22.48 16.62
C GLU A 163 -16.43 21.88 15.82
N GLU A 164 -16.52 20.59 15.47
CA GLU A 164 -15.37 19.83 14.98
C GLU A 164 -14.89 20.69 13.83
N LYS A 165 -13.81 21.45 14.07
CA LYS A 165 -13.52 22.59 13.22
C LYS A 165 -13.13 21.84 12.00
N ILE A 166 -14.01 21.81 10.99
CA ILE A 166 -13.74 21.14 9.75
C ILE A 166 -12.59 21.99 9.23
N GLU A 167 -11.37 21.60 9.60
CA GLU A 167 -10.17 22.19 9.09
C GLU A 167 -10.26 21.80 7.63
N GLU A 168 -10.77 22.74 6.84
CA GLU A 168 -10.76 22.64 5.41
C GLU A 168 -9.38 22.12 5.05
N PRO A 169 -9.29 20.97 4.34
CA PRO A 169 -8.01 20.37 4.05
C PRO A 169 -7.13 21.47 3.46
N PRO A 170 -5.86 21.58 3.91
CA PRO A 170 -5.03 22.70 3.55
C PRO A 170 -5.00 22.83 2.03
N LEU A 171 -5.28 24.02 1.52
CA LEU A 171 -5.25 24.27 0.09
C LEU A 171 -3.80 24.19 -0.37
N TYR A 172 -3.50 23.20 -1.22
CA TYR A 172 -2.18 23.00 -1.78
C TYR A 172 -1.99 23.84 -3.04
N TYR A 173 -0.86 24.51 -3.11
CA TYR A 173 -0.38 25.26 -4.25
C TYR A 173 0.86 24.59 -4.83
N TYR A 174 1.12 24.84 -6.11
CA TYR A 174 2.21 24.22 -6.84
C TYR A 174 2.98 25.25 -7.65
N GLU A 175 4.29 25.33 -7.43
CA GLU A 175 5.22 26.01 -8.32
C GLU A 175 5.92 24.95 -9.18
N HIS A 176 5.81 25.09 -10.50
CA HIS A 176 6.41 24.16 -11.45
C HIS A 176 7.58 24.81 -12.18
N GLY A 177 8.58 24.01 -12.52
CA GLY A 177 9.65 24.46 -13.39
C GLY A 177 10.47 23.31 -13.93
N SER A 178 11.47 23.67 -14.72
CA SER A 178 12.42 22.73 -15.31
C SER A 178 13.78 23.38 -15.44
N ALA A 179 14.82 22.60 -15.15
CA ALA A 179 16.21 23.02 -15.22
C ALA A 179 17.00 22.03 -16.09
N ASN A 180 17.67 22.53 -17.12
CA ASN A 180 18.52 21.72 -18.01
C ASN A 180 19.91 21.53 -17.38
N VAL A 181 19.97 20.87 -16.22
CA VAL A 181 21.22 20.64 -15.51
C VAL A 181 22.09 19.66 -16.30
N GLU A 182 23.21 20.14 -16.80
CA GLU A 182 24.14 19.39 -17.62
C GLU A 182 25.18 18.66 -16.78
N PHE A 183 25.60 17.50 -17.27
CA PHE A 183 26.65 16.70 -16.66
C PHE A 183 27.72 16.42 -17.70
N GLN A 184 28.95 16.18 -17.24
CA GLN A 184 29.98 15.64 -18.10
C GLN A 184 29.54 14.28 -18.66
N GLN A 185 30.00 13.94 -19.87
CA GLN A 185 29.61 12.70 -20.53
C GLN A 185 29.91 11.49 -19.64
N GLY A 186 28.92 10.61 -19.48
CA GLY A 186 29.00 9.41 -18.65
C GLY A 186 29.19 9.64 -17.15
N ARG A 187 29.00 10.88 -16.68
CA ARG A 187 29.09 11.25 -15.26
C ARG A 187 27.76 11.76 -14.74
N PHE A 188 27.60 11.66 -13.42
CA PHE A 188 26.46 12.15 -12.65
C PHE A 188 26.89 13.10 -11.51
N VAL A 189 28.16 13.49 -11.46
CA VAL A 189 28.66 14.51 -10.53
C VAL A 189 28.16 15.87 -10.99
N LEU A 190 27.38 16.53 -10.15
CA LEU A 190 26.91 17.88 -10.39
C LEU A 190 28.04 18.89 -10.18
N LEU A 191 28.34 19.67 -11.22
CA LEU A 191 29.32 20.76 -11.21
C LEU A 191 28.59 22.06 -11.50
N GLU A 192 28.50 22.98 -10.53
CA GLU A 192 27.77 24.25 -10.67
C GLU A 192 28.35 25.15 -11.76
N ASN A 193 29.68 25.16 -11.90
CA ASN A 193 30.41 25.94 -12.89
C ASN A 193 30.55 25.26 -14.26
N TYR A 194 29.92 24.09 -14.44
CA TYR A 194 29.94 23.41 -15.73
C TYR A 194 28.87 23.98 -16.66
N ARG A 195 29.32 24.62 -17.75
CA ARG A 195 28.44 25.23 -18.76
C ARG A 195 27.44 26.21 -18.11
N ASN A 196 26.15 26.06 -18.40
CA ASN A 196 25.10 26.95 -17.89
C ASN A 196 24.46 26.47 -16.58
N ASN A 197 25.06 25.49 -15.89
CA ASN A 197 24.46 24.88 -14.70
C ASN A 197 24.13 25.87 -13.61
N LEU A 198 25.00 26.87 -13.37
CA LEU A 198 24.72 27.91 -12.38
C LEU A 198 23.38 28.59 -12.65
N ALA A 199 23.12 29.00 -13.90
CA ALA A 199 21.87 29.65 -14.26
C ALA A 199 20.67 28.69 -14.18
N GLU A 200 20.85 27.42 -14.54
CA GLU A 200 19.78 26.40 -14.46
C GLU A 200 19.42 26.04 -13.01
N LEU A 201 20.42 25.94 -12.12
CA LEU A 201 20.21 25.72 -10.69
C LEU A 201 19.59 26.94 -10.00
N GLU A 202 19.94 28.15 -10.45
CA GLU A 202 19.32 29.39 -9.97
C GLU A 202 17.82 29.44 -10.30
N LYS A 203 17.32 28.76 -11.34
CA LYS A 203 15.86 28.64 -11.57
C LYS A 203 15.16 27.90 -10.43
N ILE A 204 15.73 26.77 -10.00
CA ILE A 204 15.19 25.96 -8.90
C ILE A 204 15.21 26.79 -7.61
N LYS A 205 16.32 27.45 -7.33
CA LYS A 205 16.46 28.37 -6.20
C LYS A 205 15.40 29.46 -6.24
N ASN A 206 15.23 30.15 -7.37
CA ASN A 206 14.27 31.24 -7.50
C ASN A 206 12.83 30.75 -7.27
N SER A 207 12.48 29.54 -7.72
CA SER A 207 11.18 28.94 -7.40
C SER A 207 11.01 28.63 -5.91
N ILE A 208 12.05 28.11 -5.24
CA ILE A 208 12.03 27.87 -3.78
C ILE A 208 11.88 29.18 -3.01
N GLU A 209 12.68 30.19 -3.35
CA GLU A 209 12.68 31.47 -2.67
C GLU A 209 11.41 32.27 -2.94
N LYS A 210 10.82 32.15 -4.14
CA LYS A 210 9.50 32.69 -4.44
C LYS A 210 8.45 32.12 -3.48
N VAL A 211 8.41 30.80 -3.31
CA VAL A 211 7.47 30.16 -2.36
C VAL A 211 7.76 30.59 -0.92
N ARG A 212 9.02 30.66 -0.50
CA ARG A 212 9.39 31.13 0.85
C ARG A 212 9.06 32.59 1.12
N SER A 213 9.07 33.43 0.09
CA SER A 213 8.73 34.85 0.19
C SER A 213 7.23 35.11 0.34
N GLU A 214 6.40 34.12 -0.03
CA GLU A 214 4.95 34.20 0.12
C GLU A 214 4.60 34.14 1.62
N LYS A 215 3.85 35.15 2.09
CA LYS A 215 3.56 35.29 3.52
C LYS A 215 2.74 34.11 4.02
N GLY A 216 3.26 33.40 5.02
CA GLY A 216 2.58 32.24 5.61
C GLY A 216 2.73 30.95 4.79
N ALA A 217 3.53 30.95 3.72
CA ALA A 217 3.76 29.75 2.93
C ALA A 217 4.72 28.77 3.61
N VAL A 218 4.38 27.49 3.55
CA VAL A 218 5.20 26.38 4.03
C VAL A 218 5.33 25.34 2.94
N ILE A 219 6.56 25.06 2.52
CA ILE A 219 6.85 23.97 1.56
C ILE A 219 6.55 22.64 2.25
N THR A 220 5.64 21.86 1.68
CA THR A 220 5.25 20.54 2.19
C THR A 220 5.86 19.40 1.38
N GLY A 221 6.42 19.69 0.20
CA GLY A 221 7.12 18.70 -0.61
C GLY A 221 7.74 19.29 -1.87
N ILE A 222 8.79 18.66 -2.37
CA ILE A 222 9.40 18.94 -3.67
C ILE A 222 9.51 17.61 -4.39
N TRP A 223 8.97 17.56 -5.60
CA TRP A 223 9.15 16.41 -6.47
C TRP A 223 10.14 16.77 -7.57
N LEU A 224 11.11 15.90 -7.81
CA LEU A 224 12.12 16.02 -8.86
C LEU A 224 12.00 14.85 -9.83
N ARG A 225 12.09 15.13 -11.13
CA ARG A 225 12.15 14.11 -12.18
C ARG A 225 13.22 14.41 -13.20
N GLY A 226 14.21 13.53 -13.26
CA GLY A 226 15.30 13.63 -14.24
C GLY A 226 15.04 12.77 -15.45
N THR A 227 15.51 13.26 -16.59
CA THR A 227 15.37 12.59 -17.88
C THR A 227 16.69 12.60 -18.65
N CYS A 228 16.94 11.58 -19.46
CA CYS A 228 18.04 11.58 -20.42
C CYS A 228 17.54 11.63 -21.86
N SER A 229 18.48 11.90 -22.76
CA SER A 229 18.31 11.79 -24.21
C SER A 229 18.62 10.38 -24.71
N PRO A 230 18.05 9.96 -25.85
CA PRO A 230 18.29 8.67 -26.50
C PRO A 230 19.67 8.63 -27.18
N GLU A 231 20.72 8.47 -26.36
CA GLU A 231 22.14 8.50 -26.76
C GLU A 231 22.95 7.32 -26.18
N ALA A 232 22.35 6.47 -25.34
CA ALA A 232 23.01 5.37 -24.66
C ALA A 232 22.01 4.24 -24.40
N SER A 233 22.47 3.08 -23.92
CA SER A 233 21.53 1.99 -23.64
C SER A 233 20.51 2.39 -22.57
N TRP A 234 19.32 1.83 -22.68
CA TRP A 234 18.22 2.07 -21.74
C TRP A 234 18.64 1.84 -20.28
N GLU A 235 19.41 0.77 -20.00
CA GLU A 235 19.91 0.48 -18.66
C GLU A 235 20.87 1.57 -18.17
N TYR A 236 21.74 2.05 -19.04
CA TYR A 236 22.69 3.09 -18.69
C TYR A 236 21.99 4.43 -18.43
N ASN A 237 21.02 4.78 -19.27
CA ASN A 237 20.17 5.96 -19.10
C ASN A 237 19.32 5.87 -17.82
N THR A 238 18.89 4.67 -17.42
CA THR A 238 18.18 4.44 -16.16
C THR A 238 19.03 4.83 -14.96
N ILE A 239 20.29 4.37 -14.93
CA ILE A 239 21.22 4.69 -13.85
C ILE A 239 21.56 6.19 -13.85
N LEU A 240 21.86 6.75 -15.03
CA LEU A 240 22.22 8.17 -15.16
C LEU A 240 21.09 9.09 -14.73
N ALA A 241 19.85 8.84 -15.18
CA ALA A 241 18.72 9.69 -14.84
C ALA A 241 18.48 9.70 -13.32
N ALA A 242 18.53 8.54 -12.66
CA ALA A 242 18.37 8.43 -11.22
C ALA A 242 19.49 9.15 -10.44
N GLU A 243 20.76 8.87 -10.76
CA GLU A 243 21.89 9.46 -10.01
C GLU A 243 22.02 10.97 -10.23
N ARG A 244 21.63 11.49 -11.41
CA ARG A 244 21.60 12.93 -11.68
C ARG A 244 20.54 13.65 -10.85
N VAL A 245 19.35 13.07 -10.70
CA VAL A 245 18.29 13.63 -9.84
C VAL A 245 18.74 13.66 -8.39
N LYS A 246 19.36 12.58 -7.93
CA LYS A 246 19.92 12.48 -6.58
C LYS A 246 21.01 13.53 -6.33
N ALA A 247 21.85 13.82 -7.32
CA ALA A 247 22.85 14.89 -7.23
C ALA A 247 22.18 16.27 -7.10
N VAL A 248 21.13 16.54 -7.87
CA VAL A 248 20.36 17.79 -7.77
C VAL A 248 19.64 17.90 -6.42
N LYS A 249 19.01 16.84 -5.93
CA LYS A 249 18.40 16.79 -4.58
C LYS A 249 19.41 17.16 -3.49
N LYS A 250 20.59 16.53 -3.51
CA LYS A 250 21.65 16.81 -2.55
C LYS A 250 22.11 18.27 -2.61
N HIS A 251 22.22 18.82 -3.82
CA HIS A 251 22.56 20.22 -4.00
C HIS A 251 21.48 21.16 -3.45
N ILE A 252 20.19 20.89 -3.72
CA ILE A 252 19.07 21.67 -3.17
C ILE A 252 19.11 21.65 -1.63
N HIS A 253 19.29 20.47 -1.03
CA HIS A 253 19.43 20.34 0.41
C HIS A 253 20.60 21.16 0.96
N ALA A 254 21.80 20.96 0.40
CA ALA A 254 23.01 21.62 0.87
C ALA A 254 22.98 23.14 0.68
N ARG A 255 22.40 23.63 -0.42
CA ARG A 255 22.46 25.05 -0.79
C ARG A 255 21.28 25.87 -0.29
N HIS A 256 20.11 25.25 -0.14
CA HIS A 256 18.87 25.93 0.23
C HIS A 256 18.29 25.44 1.56
N GLY A 257 18.88 24.44 2.22
CA GLY A 257 18.43 23.95 3.51
C GLY A 257 17.05 23.29 3.47
N VAL A 258 16.64 22.75 2.32
CA VAL A 258 15.41 21.94 2.22
C VAL A 258 15.70 20.55 2.76
N ASP A 259 14.86 20.05 3.66
CA ASP A 259 15.02 18.69 4.19
C ASP A 259 14.93 17.64 3.06
N LEU A 260 15.85 16.67 3.07
CA LEU A 260 15.85 15.56 2.12
C LEU A 260 14.56 14.74 2.19
N PHE A 261 13.89 14.67 3.35
CA PHE A 261 12.61 13.98 3.51
C PHE A 261 11.46 14.67 2.76
N LEU A 262 11.57 15.96 2.47
CA LEU A 262 10.60 16.69 1.67
C LEU A 262 10.83 16.50 0.16
N ILE A 263 11.97 15.93 -0.27
CA ILE A 263 12.33 15.83 -1.68
C ILE A 263 12.14 14.40 -2.18
N GLU A 264 11.14 14.20 -3.03
CA GLU A 264 10.89 12.96 -3.75
C GLU A 264 11.63 12.94 -5.09
N GLU A 265 12.16 11.78 -5.44
CA GLU A 265 12.97 11.57 -6.65
C GLU A 265 12.25 10.60 -7.58
N SER A 266 12.23 10.93 -8.86
CA SER A 266 11.81 10.01 -9.91
C SER A 266 12.70 10.21 -11.14
N SER A 267 12.68 9.25 -12.05
CA SER A 267 13.47 9.33 -13.28
C SER A 267 12.76 8.64 -14.43
N ILE A 268 12.88 9.21 -15.62
CA ILE A 268 12.52 8.53 -16.88
C ILE A 268 13.82 8.36 -17.65
N PRO A 269 14.24 7.13 -18.00
CA PRO A 269 15.50 6.92 -18.72
C PRO A 269 15.54 7.75 -20.00
N GLU A 270 14.53 7.62 -20.87
CA GLU A 270 14.34 8.45 -22.05
C GLU A 270 12.88 8.91 -22.15
N ASP A 271 12.68 10.22 -22.22
CA ASP A 271 11.36 10.84 -22.30
C ASP A 271 10.90 10.94 -23.77
N TRP A 272 10.44 9.80 -24.30
CA TRP A 272 10.00 9.66 -25.69
C TRP A 272 8.79 10.53 -26.04
N ASP A 273 7.87 10.73 -25.09
CA ASP A 273 6.70 11.60 -25.28
C ASP A 273 7.15 13.06 -25.48
N ARG A 274 8.08 13.54 -24.64
CA ARG A 274 8.63 14.88 -24.82
C ARG A 274 9.49 14.99 -26.07
N PHE A 275 10.24 13.94 -26.42
CA PHE A 275 11.01 13.93 -27.66
C PHE A 275 10.10 14.12 -28.87
N LYS A 276 8.95 13.43 -28.91
CA LYS A 276 7.92 13.62 -29.93
C LYS A 276 7.47 15.07 -30.01
N GLN A 277 7.05 15.67 -28.89
CA GLN A 277 6.60 17.06 -28.84
C GLN A 277 7.65 18.05 -29.37
N LEU A 278 8.93 17.84 -29.02
CA LEU A 278 10.02 18.70 -29.48
C LEU A 278 10.27 18.58 -30.98
N VAL A 279 10.16 17.37 -31.53
CA VAL A 279 10.29 17.12 -32.97
C VAL A 279 9.10 17.72 -33.73
N GLU A 280 7.88 17.52 -33.25
CA GLU A 280 6.65 18.09 -33.82
C GLU A 280 6.70 19.62 -33.87
N ALA A 281 7.24 20.26 -32.84
CA ALA A 281 7.38 21.71 -32.75
C ALA A 281 8.56 22.30 -33.54
N SER A 282 9.43 21.46 -34.14
CA SER A 282 10.63 21.88 -34.85
C SER A 282 10.49 21.68 -36.36
N GLU A 283 11.22 22.46 -37.15
CA GLU A 283 11.22 22.36 -38.62
C GLU A 283 12.62 21.99 -39.11
N PHE A 284 12.76 20.78 -39.68
CA PHE A 284 14.02 20.27 -40.22
C PHE A 284 13.82 19.13 -41.23
N VAL A 285 14.80 18.95 -42.12
CA VAL A 285 14.80 17.86 -43.10
C VAL A 285 14.93 16.51 -42.39
N GLY A 286 13.99 15.60 -42.65
CA GLY A 286 13.96 14.28 -42.02
C GLY A 286 13.02 14.14 -40.82
N LYS A 287 12.25 15.19 -40.47
CA LYS A 287 11.28 15.20 -39.36
C LYS A 287 10.32 14.00 -39.39
N GLU A 288 9.68 13.75 -40.53
CA GLU A 288 8.71 12.65 -40.68
C GLU A 288 9.33 11.27 -40.45
N GLN A 289 10.58 11.07 -40.87
CA GLN A 289 11.32 9.83 -40.61
C GLN A 289 11.59 9.65 -39.11
N VAL A 290 11.96 10.73 -38.42
CA VAL A 290 12.19 10.71 -36.96
C VAL A 290 10.89 10.37 -36.23
N LEU A 291 9.78 11.03 -36.57
CA LEU A 291 8.46 10.76 -35.97
C LEU A 291 8.03 9.30 -36.16
N ARG A 292 8.26 8.72 -37.34
CA ARG A 292 7.98 7.28 -37.57
C ARG A 292 8.82 6.36 -36.68
N ILE A 293 10.06 6.71 -36.36
CA ILE A 293 10.88 5.91 -35.44
C ILE A 293 10.34 6.04 -34.01
N ILE A 294 10.02 7.27 -33.59
CA ILE A 294 9.43 7.56 -32.27
C ILE A 294 8.13 6.76 -32.08
N ASP A 295 7.24 6.75 -33.07
CA ASP A 295 5.93 6.09 -33.01
C ASP A 295 5.98 4.58 -33.26
N SER A 296 7.15 4.02 -33.56
CA SER A 296 7.29 2.59 -33.78
C SER A 296 7.14 1.77 -32.49
N ASP A 297 6.80 0.50 -32.65
CA ASP A 297 6.67 -0.52 -31.59
C ASP A 297 8.02 -1.08 -31.09
N LYS A 298 9.13 -0.49 -31.53
CA LYS A 298 10.48 -0.97 -31.22
C LYS A 298 10.88 -0.66 -29.80
N THR A 299 11.85 -1.42 -29.28
CA THR A 299 12.47 -1.10 -28.00
C THR A 299 13.19 0.26 -28.08
N PRO A 300 13.35 0.97 -26.95
CA PRO A 300 14.09 2.24 -26.91
C PRO A 300 15.47 2.14 -27.58
N ASP A 301 16.26 1.13 -27.24
CA ASP A 301 17.60 0.93 -27.84
C ASP A 301 17.57 0.74 -29.36
N MET A 302 16.54 0.08 -29.89
CA MET A 302 16.37 -0.07 -31.34
C MET A 302 16.02 1.25 -32.01
N LYS A 303 15.22 2.11 -31.35
CA LYS A 303 14.91 3.46 -31.83
C LYS A 303 16.19 4.32 -31.84
N ASP A 304 16.98 4.28 -30.78
CA ASP A 304 18.27 4.97 -30.64
C ASP A 304 19.25 4.56 -31.75
N MET A 305 19.37 3.25 -31.98
CA MET A 305 20.22 2.74 -33.06
C MET A 305 19.75 3.20 -34.45
N GLN A 306 18.45 3.33 -34.67
CA GLN A 306 17.93 3.83 -35.95
C GLN A 306 18.19 5.34 -36.10
N LEU A 307 17.92 6.12 -35.06
CA LEU A 307 18.14 7.57 -35.07
C LEU A 307 19.62 7.91 -35.29
N SER A 308 20.55 7.20 -34.64
CA SER A 308 22.00 7.43 -34.77
C SER A 308 22.55 7.23 -36.18
N LYS A 309 21.86 6.47 -37.02
CA LYS A 309 22.25 6.22 -38.43
C LYS A 309 21.66 7.23 -39.41
N MET A 310 20.79 8.12 -38.96
CA MET A 310 20.13 9.08 -39.85
C MET A 310 21.02 10.28 -40.15
N PRO A 311 20.95 10.86 -41.36
CA PRO A 311 21.64 12.12 -41.68
C PRO A 311 21.25 13.28 -40.75
N VAL A 312 20.05 13.25 -40.17
CA VAL A 312 19.53 14.27 -39.25
C VAL A 312 20.04 14.16 -37.82
N TYR A 313 20.78 13.10 -37.47
CA TYR A 313 21.19 12.84 -36.09
C TYR A 313 21.99 13.99 -35.48
N GLY A 314 22.88 14.64 -36.24
CA GLY A 314 23.63 15.80 -35.77
C GLY A 314 22.74 16.97 -35.36
N TYR A 315 21.63 17.19 -36.07
CA TYR A 315 20.63 18.21 -35.70
C TYR A 315 19.93 17.85 -34.39
N LEU A 316 19.54 16.58 -34.21
CA LEU A 316 18.92 16.09 -32.98
C LEU A 316 19.84 16.31 -31.78
N MET A 317 21.12 15.93 -31.90
CA MET A 317 22.12 16.10 -30.84
C MET A 317 22.35 17.57 -30.43
N GLN A 318 22.30 18.48 -31.39
CA GLN A 318 22.59 19.90 -31.15
C GLN A 318 21.38 20.69 -30.65
N HIS A 319 20.19 20.39 -31.16
CA HIS A 319 19.01 21.25 -30.98
C HIS A 319 17.88 20.60 -30.16
N ILE A 320 17.78 19.26 -30.14
CA ILE A 320 16.67 18.56 -29.52
C ILE A 320 17.10 17.86 -28.23
N TYR A 321 18.11 16.99 -28.28
CA TYR A 321 18.58 16.17 -27.15
C TYR A 321 18.98 16.97 -25.91
N PRO A 322 19.62 18.16 -26.02
CA PRO A 322 19.92 18.97 -24.84
C PRO A 322 18.67 19.35 -24.04
N ARG A 323 17.52 19.51 -24.71
CA ARG A 323 16.22 19.84 -24.07
C ARG A 323 15.54 18.62 -23.41
N LEU A 324 16.05 17.42 -23.66
CA LEU A 324 15.64 16.19 -23.00
C LEU A 324 16.47 15.90 -21.75
N ARG A 325 17.66 16.50 -21.61
CA ARG A 325 18.53 16.36 -20.44
C ARG A 325 18.17 17.40 -19.38
N ARG A 326 17.09 17.15 -18.66
CA ARG A 326 16.55 18.11 -17.70
C ARG A 326 16.10 17.45 -16.41
N VAL A 327 15.94 18.28 -15.39
CA VAL A 327 15.26 17.95 -14.15
C VAL A 327 14.01 18.82 -14.07
N ASP A 328 12.85 18.19 -14.26
CA ASP A 328 11.56 18.80 -13.98
C ASP A 328 11.34 18.81 -12.47
N TYR A 329 10.73 19.88 -11.95
CA TYR A 329 10.43 19.97 -10.53
C TYR A 329 9.04 20.55 -10.26
N ARG A 330 8.48 20.15 -9.13
CA ARG A 330 7.23 20.67 -8.59
C ARG A 330 7.39 20.91 -7.09
N ILE A 331 7.21 22.15 -6.65
CA ILE A 331 7.23 22.53 -5.24
C ILE A 331 5.79 22.63 -4.78
N GLN A 332 5.40 21.76 -3.86
CA GLN A 332 4.11 21.78 -3.19
C GLN A 332 4.22 22.59 -1.90
N TYR A 333 3.28 23.50 -1.68
CA TYR A 333 3.24 24.31 -0.47
C TYR A 333 1.81 24.62 -0.06
N ILE A 334 1.64 24.99 1.20
CA ILE A 334 0.39 25.48 1.78
C ILE A 334 0.58 26.92 2.21
N ILE A 335 -0.48 27.71 2.26
CA ILE A 335 -0.45 29.07 2.83
C ILE A 335 -1.30 29.04 4.10
N GLY A 336 -0.66 29.28 5.26
CA GLY A 336 -1.36 29.38 6.54
C GLY A 336 -2.35 30.55 6.56
N LYS A 337 -3.52 30.35 7.16
CA LYS A 337 -4.54 31.39 7.35
C LYS A 337 -4.09 32.46 8.34
#